data_AF-I6F8H6-F1
#
_entry.id   AF-I6F8H6-F1
#
_cell.length_a   1.000
_cell.length_b   1.000
_cell.length_c   1.000
_cell.angle_alpha   90.00
_cell.angle_beta   90.00
_cell.angle_gamma   90.00
#
_symmetry.space_group_name_H-M   'P 1'
#
loop_
_entity.id
_entity.type
_entity.pdbx_description
1 polymer ?
#
loop_
_entity_poly.entity_id
_entity_poly.type
_entity_poly.pdbx_seq_one_letter_code
_entity_poly.pdbx_strand_id
1 'polypeptide(L)' 'MFLKTESFEHNGVTVTLSELSALQRIEHLALMKRQAEQAESDSNRKFTVEDAI' A
#
# COMPACT_ATOMS: atom_id res chain seq x y z
N MET A 1 0.49 25.12 -3.77
CA MET A 1 0.07 23.93 -4.54
C MET A 1 -1.01 23.26 -3.71
N PHE A 2 -2.26 23.29 -4.15
CA PHE A 2 -3.41 22.90 -3.34
C PHE A 2 -3.87 21.52 -3.80
N LEU A 3 -3.64 20.50 -2.97
CA LEU A 3 -4.23 19.19 -3.17
C LEU A 3 -5.73 19.33 -2.92
N LYS A 4 -6.56 18.87 -3.85
CA LYS A 4 -8.02 18.99 -3.69
C LYS A 4 -8.49 18.09 -2.56
N THR A 5 -9.50 18.57 -1.84
CA THR A 5 -10.20 17.78 -0.84
C THR A 5 -11.68 17.75 -1.21
N GLU A 6 -12.31 16.58 -1.09
CA GLU A 6 -13.72 16.39 -1.40
C GLU A 6 -14.38 15.49 -0.35
N SER A 7 -15.66 15.75 -0.08
CA SER A 7 -16.47 14.91 0.80
C SER A 7 -16.99 13.70 0.03
N PHE A 8 -16.79 12.51 0.57
CA PHE A 8 -17.22 11.25 0.00
C PHE A 8 -18.04 10.47 1.02
N GLU A 9 -19.24 10.04 0.67
CA GLU A 9 -20.07 9.21 1.54
C GLU A 9 -20.00 7.75 1.12
N HIS A 10 -19.68 6.87 2.06
CA HIS A 10 -19.63 5.43 1.84
C HIS A 10 -20.22 4.69 3.05
N ASN A 11 -21.20 3.82 2.80
CA ASN A 11 -21.94 3.08 3.84
C ASN A 11 -22.54 3.99 4.92
N GLY A 12 -23.04 5.18 4.55
CA GLY A 12 -23.61 6.15 5.49
C GLY A 12 -22.55 6.90 6.33
N VAL A 13 -21.26 6.70 6.05
CA VAL A 13 -20.15 7.41 6.70
C VAL A 13 -19.53 8.39 5.71
N THR A 14 -19.50 9.66 6.08
CA THR A 14 -18.79 10.69 5.31
C THR A 14 -17.31 10.70 5.67
N VAL A 15 -16.45 10.58 4.66
CA VAL A 15 -15.00 10.69 4.76
C VAL A 15 -14.50 11.78 3.81
N THR A 16 -13.42 12.48 4.18
CA THR A 16 -12.82 13.48 3.29
C THR A 16 -11.70 12.84 2.49
N LEU A 17 -11.86 12.77 1.18
CA LEU A 17 -10.80 12.34 0.27
C LEU A 17 -9.87 13.52 0.01
N SER A 18 -8.56 13.26 0.05
CA SER A 18 -7.54 14.24 -0.29
C SER A 18 -6.70 13.71 -1.44
N GLU A 19 -6.43 14.54 -2.44
CA GLU A 19 -5.50 14.19 -3.51
C GLU A 19 -4.09 13.99 -2.93
N LEU A 20 -3.40 12.92 -3.32
CA LEU A 20 -1.98 12.76 -2.99
C LEU A 20 -1.13 13.63 -3.92
N SER A 21 -0.16 14.33 -3.35
CA SER A 21 0.90 14.99 -4.13
C SER A 21 1.71 13.96 -4.92
N ALA A 22 2.39 14.43 -5.96
CA ALA A 22 3.29 13.58 -6.74
C ALA A 22 4.35 12.91 -5.86
N LEU A 23 4.90 13.62 -4.86
CA LEU A 23 5.88 13.07 -3.92
C LEU A 23 5.28 11.97 -3.03
N GLN A 24 4.10 12.20 -2.46
CA GLN A 24 3.41 11.19 -1.65
C GLN A 24 3.06 9.93 -2.45
N ARG A 25 2.69 10.08 -3.73
CA ARG A 25 2.45 8.93 -4.62
C ARG A 25 3.73 8.11 -4.84
N ILE A 26 4.86 8.77 -5.07
CA ILE A 26 6.17 8.11 -5.24
C ILE A 26 6.55 7.34 -3.96
N GLU A 27 6.39 7.96 -2.79
CA GLU A 27 6.66 7.31 -1.51
C GLU A 27 5.77 6.09 -1.26
N HIS A 28 4.48 6.21 -1.55
CA HIS A 28 3.53 5.09 -1.45
C HIS A 28 3.92 3.93 -2.37
N LEU A 29 4.27 4.21 -3.63
CA LEU A 29 4.73 3.17 -4.57
C LEU A 29 6.01 2.49 -4.09
N ALA A 30 6.95 3.24 -3.52
CA ALA A 30 8.18 2.68 -2.95
C ALA A 30 7.90 1.80 -1.72
N LEU A 31 6.89 2.14 -0.93
CA LEU A 31 6.44 1.33 0.21
C LEU A 31 5.73 0.05 -0.26
N MET A 32 4.83 0.13 -1.25
CA MET A 32 4.18 -1.04 -1.86
C MET A 32 5.19 -2.01 -2.46
N LYS A 33 6.20 -1.49 -3.18
CA LYS A 33 7.28 -2.32 -3.75
C LYS A 33 8.05 -3.08 -2.66
N ARG A 34 8.42 -2.40 -1.58
CA ARG A 34 9.11 -3.04 -0.43
C ARG A 34 8.26 -4.11 0.24
N GLN A 35 6.94 -3.88 0.38
CA GLN A 35 6.04 -4.89 0.94
C GLN A 35 5.92 -6.11 0.02
N ALA A 36 5.84 -5.90 -1.30
CA ALA A 36 5.82 -7.00 -2.26
C ALA A 36 7.12 -7.84 -2.20
N GLU A 37 8.28 -7.17 -2.19
CA GLU A 37 9.59 -7.84 -2.04
C GLU A 37 9.70 -8.60 -0.72
N GLN A 38 9.21 -8.03 0.39
CA GLN A 38 9.16 -8.71 1.68
C GLN A 38 8.24 -9.93 1.65
N ALA A 39 7.03 -9.79 1.09
CA ALA A 39 6.07 -10.89 0.96
C ALA A 39 6.62 -12.03 0.09
N GLU A 40 7.36 -11.73 -0.98
CA GLU A 40 8.06 -12.72 -1.79
C GLU A 40 9.18 -13.41 -1.00
N SER A 41 9.96 -12.65 -0.23
CA SER A 41 11.03 -13.20 0.61
C SER A 41 10.51 -14.08 1.76
N ASP A 42 9.40 -13.69 2.40
CA ASP A 42 8.73 -14.46 3.44
C ASP A 42 8.07 -15.73 2.86
N SER A 43 7.51 -15.65 1.65
CA SER A 43 6.97 -16.81 0.94
C SER A 43 8.08 -17.80 0.58
N ASN A 44 9.22 -17.33 0.09
CA ASN A 44 10.36 -18.18 -0.27
C ASN A 44 11.01 -18.83 0.97
N ARG A 45 11.03 -18.11 2.11
CA ARG A 45 11.52 -18.64 3.39
C ARG A 45 10.61 -19.73 3.98
N LYS A 46 9.29 -19.64 3.79
CA LYS A 46 8.34 -20.69 4.19
C LYS A 46 8.40 -21.92 3.28
N PHE A 47 8.63 -21.74 1.98
CA PHE A 47 8.73 -22.87 1.04
C PHE A 47 10.00 -23.72 1.26
N THR A 48 11.08 -23.13 1.78
CA THR A 48 12.36 -23.84 1.95
C THR A 48 12.41 -24.75 3.20
N VAL A 49 11.52 -24.54 4.19
CA VAL A 49 11.53 -25.34 5.44
C VAL A 49 10.64 -26.59 5.39
N GLU A 50 9.72 -26.67 4.43
CA GLU A 50 8.77 -27.80 4.32
C GLU A 50 9.18 -28.84 3.27
N ASP A 51 10.12 -28.53 2.37
CA ASP A 51 10.57 -29.42 1.28
C ASP A 51 11.87 -30.20 1.63
N ALA A 52 12.22 -30.28 2.92
CA ALA A 52 13.45 -30.92 3.42
C ALA A 52 13.22 -32.03 4.45
N ILE A 53 12.05 -32.70 4.43
CA ILE A 53 11.74 -33.85 5.30
C ILE A 53 11.49 -35.10 4.46
#